data_AF-A0A9D9CZD0-F1
#
_entry.id   AF-A0A9D9CZD0-F1
#
_cell.length_a   1.000
_cell.length_b   1.000
_cell.length_c   1.000
_cell.angle_alpha   90.00
_cell.angle_beta   90.00
_cell.angle_gamma   90.00
#
_symmetry.space_group_name_H-M   'P 1'
#
loop_
_entity.id
_entity.type
_entity.pdbx_description
1 polymer ?
#
loop_
_entity_poly.entity_id
_entity_poly.type
_entity_poly.pdbx_seq_one_letter_code
_entity_poly.pdbx_strand_id
1 'polypeptide(L)'
;MKRIHFHILMLAVLLAAPAAGARVVERVYVSTDRAVYMAGEDIRCSAFCLDFAPGRLYSELSSLAYLELHSADGLAETAKIALVHGRGAGVISLPRTLPTGNYRIIAYTAENKQEEGYDYGLSARTVSVFNPYLSERVKDGVEIVGAEEYAARTAPAEDSAGTGGLQVTAPADARLIVASYDAQGRMQTVKTLTAPKTDGWKGVPVAEIARGAGFTL
;
A
#
# COMPACT_ATOMS: atom_id res chain seq x y z
N MET A 1 6.29 18.64 -63.56
CA MET A 1 5.27 18.76 -62.49
C MET A 1 5.29 17.63 -61.46
N LYS A 2 5.47 16.35 -61.83
CA LYS A 2 5.40 15.20 -60.90
C LYS A 2 6.46 15.18 -59.76
N ARG A 3 7.66 15.72 -60.00
CA ARG A 3 8.74 15.83 -58.99
C ARG A 3 8.40 16.77 -57.83
N ILE A 4 7.76 17.90 -58.11
CA ILE A 4 7.36 18.89 -57.10
C ILE A 4 6.31 18.30 -56.16
N HIS A 5 5.37 17.52 -56.69
CA HIS A 5 4.33 16.86 -55.89
C HIS A 5 4.91 15.80 -54.96
N PHE A 6 5.97 15.10 -55.40
CA PHE A 6 6.66 14.11 -54.57
C PHE A 6 7.40 14.77 -53.39
N HIS A 7 8.03 15.92 -53.61
CA HIS A 7 8.68 16.67 -52.53
C HIS A 7 7.66 17.32 -51.58
N ILE A 8 6.52 17.79 -52.08
CA ILE A 8 5.42 18.31 -51.25
C ILE A 8 4.80 17.18 -50.41
N LEU A 9 4.61 15.99 -50.99
CA LEU A 9 4.13 14.81 -50.26
C LEU A 9 5.14 14.37 -49.19
N MET A 10 6.43 14.33 -49.52
CA MET A 10 7.49 13.97 -48.58
C MET A 10 7.62 14.99 -47.43
N LEU A 11 7.48 16.30 -47.73
CA LEU A 11 7.49 17.36 -46.72
C LEU A 11 6.23 17.35 -45.84
N ALA A 12 5.06 17.03 -46.40
CA ALA A 12 3.81 16.88 -45.66
C ALA A 12 3.84 15.67 -44.71
N VAL A 13 4.48 14.57 -45.11
CA VAL A 13 4.71 13.39 -44.24
C VAL A 13 5.74 13.71 -43.14
N LEU A 14 6.73 14.57 -43.41
CA LEU A 14 7.72 15.00 -42.42
C LEU A 14 7.14 16.01 -41.39
N LEU A 15 6.10 16.76 -41.76
CA LEU A 15 5.42 17.72 -40.87
C LEU A 15 4.33 17.07 -40.01
N ALA A 16 3.88 15.87 -40.36
CA ALA A 16 3.00 15.04 -39.55
C ALA A 16 3.80 14.23 -38.53
N ALA A 17 4.42 14.92 -37.56
CA ALA A 17 4.88 14.23 -36.36
C ALA A 17 3.66 13.58 -35.69
N PRO A 18 3.69 12.29 -35.32
CA PRO A 18 2.61 11.73 -34.52
C PRO A 18 2.50 12.60 -33.28
N ALA A 19 1.31 13.16 -33.01
CA ALA A 19 1.03 13.75 -31.73
C ALA A 19 1.39 12.69 -30.69
N ALA A 20 2.37 12.99 -29.83
CA ALA A 20 2.72 12.09 -28.74
C ALA A 20 1.45 11.90 -27.91
N GLY A 21 0.75 10.79 -28.14
CA GLY A 21 -0.42 10.42 -27.36
C GLY A 21 -0.01 10.40 -25.90
N ALA A 22 -0.89 10.86 -25.02
CA ALA A 22 -0.65 10.80 -23.58
C ALA A 22 -0.20 9.38 -23.22
N ARG A 23 1.05 9.23 -22.80
CA ARG A 23 1.61 7.93 -22.43
C ARG A 23 0.88 7.48 -21.18
N VAL A 24 0.13 6.39 -21.27
CA VAL A 24 -0.43 5.71 -20.10
C VAL A 24 0.75 5.20 -19.29
N VAL A 25 0.77 5.52 -18.01
CA VAL A 25 1.82 5.03 -17.13
C VAL A 25 1.11 4.28 -15.99
N GLU A 26 1.26 2.96 -15.97
CA GLU A 26 0.47 2.09 -15.10
C GLU A 26 1.11 1.93 -13.72
N ARG A 27 0.34 1.92 -12.62
CA ARG A 27 0.80 1.49 -11.28
C ARG A 27 -0.11 0.37 -10.82
N VAL A 28 0.45 -0.78 -10.49
CA VAL A 28 -0.33 -1.90 -9.94
C VAL A 28 -0.25 -1.89 -8.42
N TYR A 29 -1.42 -1.88 -7.79
CA TYR A 29 -1.58 -2.04 -6.35
C TYR A 29 -2.30 -3.35 -6.05
N VAL A 30 -1.83 -4.06 -5.04
CA VAL A 30 -2.47 -5.30 -4.57
C VAL A 30 -2.89 -5.15 -3.12
N SER A 31 -4.15 -5.45 -2.87
CA SER A 31 -4.70 -5.64 -1.53
C SER A 31 -4.87 -7.12 -1.25
N THR A 32 -4.63 -7.53 -0.01
CA THR A 32 -4.77 -8.90 0.48
C THR A 32 -5.83 -8.95 1.57
N ASP A 33 -6.51 -10.09 1.74
CA ASP A 33 -7.53 -10.25 2.76
C ASP A 33 -6.96 -10.20 4.19
N ARG A 34 -5.71 -10.66 4.36
CA ARG A 34 -4.99 -10.65 5.64
C ARG A 34 -3.55 -10.17 5.47
N ALA A 35 -2.92 -9.87 6.61
CA ALA A 35 -1.49 -9.58 6.68
C ALA A 35 -0.64 -10.81 7.07
N VAL A 36 -1.28 -11.85 7.63
CA VAL A 36 -0.61 -13.03 8.19
C VAL A 36 -1.29 -14.30 7.67
N TYR A 37 -0.49 -15.29 7.26
CA TYR A 37 -0.93 -16.56 6.68
C TYR A 37 -0.13 -17.73 7.23
N MET A 38 -0.66 -18.94 7.08
CA MET A 38 0.07 -20.19 7.25
C MET A 38 0.59 -20.73 5.92
N ALA A 39 1.74 -21.41 5.94
CA ALA A 39 2.24 -22.13 4.78
C ALA A 39 1.23 -23.21 4.33
N GLY A 40 0.88 -23.24 3.03
CA GLY A 40 -0.19 -24.08 2.50
C GLY A 40 -1.55 -23.40 2.32
N GLU A 41 -1.71 -22.15 2.78
CA GLU A 41 -2.95 -21.37 2.59
C GLU A 41 -3.01 -20.63 1.26
N ASP A 42 -4.20 -20.17 0.92
CA ASP A 42 -4.47 -19.29 -0.22
C ASP A 42 -4.54 -17.83 0.24
N ILE A 43 -3.67 -16.99 -0.31
CA ILE A 43 -3.78 -15.52 -0.17
C ILE A 43 -4.84 -15.04 -1.15
N ARG A 44 -5.96 -14.51 -0.65
CA ARG A 44 -6.97 -13.88 -1.51
C ARG A 44 -6.58 -12.42 -1.73
N CYS A 45 -6.47 -12.02 -2.98
CA CYS A 45 -5.99 -10.68 -3.31
C CYS A 45 -6.82 -10.02 -4.41
N SER A 46 -6.88 -8.69 -4.32
CA SER A 46 -7.48 -7.81 -5.33
C SER A 46 -6.39 -6.92 -5.92
N ALA A 47 -6.29 -6.91 -7.24
CA ALA A 47 -5.35 -6.10 -7.99
C ALA A 47 -6.06 -4.88 -8.61
N PHE A 48 -5.38 -3.73 -8.57
CA PHE A 48 -5.84 -2.47 -9.13
C PHE A 48 -4.73 -1.88 -9.99
N CYS A 49 -4.98 -1.76 -11.29
CA CYS A 49 -4.10 -1.10 -12.24
C CYS A 49 -4.55 0.35 -12.43
N LEU A 50 -3.79 1.28 -11.89
CA LEU A 50 -4.08 2.72 -11.95
C LEU A 50 -3.31 3.36 -13.10
N ASP A 51 -3.94 4.35 -13.73
CA ASP A 51 -3.23 5.27 -14.63
C ASP A 51 -2.71 6.45 -13.78
N PHE A 52 -1.41 6.73 -13.87
CA PHE A 52 -0.81 7.85 -13.14
C PHE A 52 -0.96 9.18 -13.85
N ALA A 53 -1.44 9.17 -15.10
CA ALA A 53 -1.77 10.40 -15.80
C ALA A 53 -2.99 11.08 -15.15
N PRO A 54 -2.99 12.42 -15.06
CA PRO A 54 -4.12 13.16 -14.49
C PRO A 54 -5.39 12.96 -15.34
N GLY A 55 -6.50 12.60 -14.68
CA GLY A 55 -7.83 12.51 -15.29
C GLY A 55 -8.40 11.11 -15.51
N ARG A 56 -7.62 10.03 -15.28
CA ARG A 56 -8.11 8.65 -15.35
C ARG A 56 -7.66 7.87 -14.12
N LEU A 57 -8.60 7.21 -13.43
CA LEU A 57 -8.30 6.51 -12.18
C LEU A 57 -7.75 5.09 -12.42
N TYR A 58 -8.28 4.37 -13.41
CA TYR A 58 -7.86 3.01 -13.76
C TYR A 58 -7.34 2.94 -15.19
N SER A 59 -6.28 2.18 -15.39
CA SER A 59 -5.78 1.86 -16.73
C SER A 59 -6.57 0.69 -17.33
N GLU A 60 -6.93 0.82 -18.60
CA GLU A 60 -7.55 -0.25 -19.39
C GLU A 60 -6.58 -0.85 -20.43
N LEU A 61 -5.30 -0.44 -20.39
CA LEU A 61 -4.29 -0.89 -21.34
C LEU A 61 -3.92 -2.36 -21.10
N SER A 62 -3.60 -2.71 -19.85
CA SER A 62 -3.24 -4.08 -19.48
C SER A 62 -4.44 -4.93 -19.05
N SER A 63 -4.54 -6.13 -19.63
CA SER A 63 -5.55 -7.15 -19.28
C SER A 63 -5.09 -8.18 -18.25
N LEU A 64 -3.81 -8.13 -17.84
CA LEU A 64 -3.20 -9.10 -16.95
C LEU A 64 -2.22 -8.43 -15.99
N ALA A 65 -2.35 -8.72 -14.71
CA ALA A 65 -1.37 -8.44 -13.67
C ALA A 65 -0.58 -9.70 -13.32
N TYR A 66 0.74 -9.59 -13.28
CA TYR A 66 1.66 -10.60 -12.78
C TYR A 66 1.95 -10.30 -11.32
N LEU A 67 1.89 -11.33 -10.48
CA LEU A 67 2.19 -11.24 -9.07
C LEU A 67 3.35 -12.18 -8.76
N GLU A 68 4.33 -11.68 -8.03
CA GLU A 68 5.49 -12.43 -7.57
C GLU A 68 5.62 -12.26 -6.06
N LEU A 69 5.70 -13.39 -5.35
CA LEU A 69 5.96 -13.44 -3.92
C LEU A 69 7.46 -13.64 -3.71
N HIS A 70 8.12 -12.67 -3.09
CA HIS A 70 9.57 -12.70 -2.83
C HIS A 70 9.85 -12.76 -1.33
N SER A 71 10.84 -13.53 -0.92
CA SER A 71 11.50 -13.43 0.39
C SER A 71 12.87 -12.76 0.23
N ALA A 72 13.61 -12.62 1.33
CA ALA A 72 15.03 -12.23 1.26
C ALA A 72 15.88 -13.27 0.52
N ASP A 73 15.45 -14.54 0.47
CA ASP A 73 16.13 -15.63 -0.23
C ASP A 73 15.80 -15.65 -1.74
N GLY A 74 14.81 -14.87 -2.19
CA GLY A 74 14.45 -14.71 -3.61
C GLY A 74 12.98 -14.99 -3.92
N LEU A 75 12.70 -15.30 -5.19
CA LEU A 75 11.35 -15.60 -5.67
C LEU A 75 10.84 -16.91 -5.05
N ALA A 76 9.73 -16.80 -4.34
CA ALA A 76 9.11 -17.90 -3.63
C ALA A 76 7.91 -18.48 -4.40
N GLU A 77 7.07 -17.63 -4.99
CA GLU A 77 5.91 -18.05 -5.78
C GLU A 77 5.46 -17.02 -6.82
N THR A 78 4.68 -17.45 -7.80
CA THR A 78 4.08 -16.57 -8.82
C THR A 78 2.60 -16.82 -9.03
N ALA A 79 1.86 -15.77 -9.38
CA ALA A 79 0.45 -15.85 -9.75
C ALA A 79 0.11 -14.84 -10.84
N LYS A 80 -1.07 -14.99 -11.44
CA LYS A 80 -1.59 -14.07 -12.46
C LYS A 80 -3.03 -13.73 -12.17
N ILE A 81 -3.40 -12.48 -12.36
CA ILE A 81 -4.76 -11.97 -12.16
C ILE A 81 -5.22 -11.30 -13.44
N ALA A 82 -6.35 -11.76 -13.99
CA ALA A 82 -7.00 -11.08 -15.11
C ALA A 82 -7.55 -9.72 -14.64
N LEU A 83 -7.29 -8.68 -15.43
CA LEU A 83 -7.76 -7.33 -15.20
C LEU A 83 -8.92 -7.02 -16.15
N VAL A 84 -10.02 -6.55 -15.56
CA VAL A 84 -11.21 -6.05 -16.26
C VAL A 84 -11.42 -4.61 -15.80
N HIS A 85 -11.33 -3.65 -16.73
CA HIS A 85 -11.35 -2.21 -16.43
C HIS A 85 -10.32 -1.79 -15.36
N GLY A 86 -9.11 -2.35 -15.44
CA GLY A 86 -8.03 -2.07 -14.49
C GLY A 86 -8.23 -2.67 -13.09
N ARG A 87 -9.15 -3.62 -12.91
CA ARG A 87 -9.39 -4.30 -11.63
C ARG A 87 -9.42 -5.81 -11.82
N GLY A 88 -8.94 -6.55 -10.83
CA GLY A 88 -8.99 -8.00 -10.84
C GLY A 88 -8.97 -8.59 -9.44
N ALA A 89 -9.41 -9.83 -9.31
CA ALA A 89 -9.30 -10.59 -8.08
C ALA A 89 -8.73 -11.96 -8.37
N GLY A 90 -7.95 -12.50 -7.44
CA GLY A 90 -7.31 -13.80 -7.60
C GLY A 90 -6.74 -14.34 -6.31
N VAL A 91 -5.96 -15.40 -6.46
CA VAL A 91 -5.39 -16.17 -5.36
C VAL A 91 -3.92 -16.45 -5.63
N ILE A 92 -3.10 -16.33 -4.59
CA ILE A 92 -1.72 -16.86 -4.56
C ILE A 92 -1.72 -18.03 -3.61
N SER A 93 -1.50 -19.25 -4.12
CA SER A 93 -1.44 -20.45 -3.30
C SER A 93 -0.05 -20.62 -2.72
N LEU A 94 0.06 -20.58 -1.39
CA LEU A 94 1.33 -20.70 -0.68
C LEU A 94 1.77 -22.17 -0.61
N PRO A 95 2.98 -22.54 -1.04
CA PRO A 95 3.52 -23.87 -0.81
C PRO A 95 3.61 -24.19 0.67
N ARG A 96 3.34 -25.45 1.02
CA ARG A 96 3.59 -25.98 2.37
C ARG A 96 5.07 -26.01 2.74
N THR A 97 5.96 -25.88 1.76
CA THR A 97 7.42 -25.86 1.92
C THR A 97 7.98 -24.47 2.18
N LEU A 98 7.16 -23.41 2.19
CA LEU A 98 7.63 -22.04 2.46
C LEU A 98 8.18 -21.91 3.89
N PRO A 99 9.42 -21.45 4.09
CA PRO A 99 9.94 -21.12 5.42
C PRO A 99 9.08 -20.08 6.14
N THR A 100 9.17 -20.02 7.48
CA THR A 100 8.53 -18.91 8.20
C THR A 100 9.30 -17.62 7.93
N GLY A 101 8.59 -16.53 7.62
CA GLY A 101 9.21 -15.22 7.41
C GLY A 101 8.28 -14.18 6.80
N ASN A 102 8.86 -13.03 6.51
CA ASN A 102 8.19 -11.95 5.80
C ASN A 102 8.45 -12.06 4.30
N TYR A 103 7.38 -11.90 3.53
CA TYR A 103 7.38 -11.96 2.08
C TYR A 103 6.79 -10.67 1.52
N ARG A 104 7.27 -10.26 0.34
CA ARG A 104 6.75 -9.14 -0.42
C ARG A 104 6.05 -9.64 -1.67
N ILE A 105 4.79 -9.25 -1.83
CA ILE A 105 4.05 -9.43 -3.06
C ILE A 105 4.34 -8.22 -3.94
N ILE A 106 5.05 -8.47 -5.03
CA ILE A 106 5.32 -7.52 -6.09
C ILE A 106 4.30 -7.76 -7.19
N ALA A 107 3.64 -6.70 -7.66
CA ALA A 107 2.67 -6.81 -8.73
C ALA A 107 2.99 -5.83 -9.86
N TYR A 108 2.89 -6.29 -11.09
CA TYR A 108 3.24 -5.49 -12.27
C TYR A 108 2.49 -5.94 -13.52
N THR A 109 2.41 -5.06 -14.51
CA THR A 109 1.91 -5.39 -15.86
C THR A 109 3.06 -5.55 -16.86
N ALA A 110 2.75 -6.01 -18.07
CA ALA A 110 3.73 -6.06 -19.15
C ALA A 110 4.28 -4.65 -19.48
N GLU A 111 3.46 -3.60 -19.34
CA GLU A 111 3.87 -2.21 -19.58
C GLU A 111 4.85 -1.73 -18.51
N ASN A 112 4.61 -2.04 -17.23
CA ASN A 112 5.58 -1.76 -16.17
C ASN A 112 6.94 -2.40 -16.44
N LYS A 113 6.94 -3.61 -17.00
CA LYS A 113 8.17 -4.33 -17.34
C LYS A 113 8.99 -3.64 -18.43
N GLN A 114 8.33 -2.86 -19.29
CA GLN A 114 8.96 -2.09 -20.35
C GLN A 114 9.32 -0.67 -19.90
N GLU A 115 8.87 -0.24 -18.72
CA GLU A 115 9.19 1.07 -18.16
C GLU A 115 10.60 1.06 -17.55
N GLU A 116 11.49 1.83 -18.16
CA GLU A 116 12.88 1.96 -17.69
C GLU A 116 12.92 2.63 -16.31
N GLY A 117 13.63 1.99 -15.36
CA GLY A 117 13.80 2.52 -14.01
C GLY A 117 12.60 2.38 -13.08
N TYR A 118 11.58 1.60 -13.44
CA TYR A 118 10.43 1.36 -12.58
C TYR A 118 10.82 0.58 -11.30
N ASP A 119 10.56 1.19 -10.14
CA ASP A 119 10.79 0.57 -8.84
C ASP A 119 9.54 -0.20 -8.38
N TYR A 120 9.60 -1.52 -8.55
CA TYR A 120 8.58 -2.47 -8.13
C TYR A 120 8.36 -2.53 -6.61
N GLY A 121 9.31 -2.01 -5.81
CA GLY A 121 9.21 -2.00 -4.35
C GLY A 121 8.19 -0.99 -3.81
N LEU A 122 7.88 0.08 -4.57
CA LEU A 122 7.01 1.17 -4.12
C LEU A 122 5.56 0.75 -3.90
N SER A 123 5.07 -0.24 -4.65
CA SER A 123 3.72 -0.78 -4.53
C SER A 123 3.69 -2.18 -3.91
N ALA A 124 4.83 -2.69 -3.43
CA ALA A 124 4.93 -4.03 -2.89
C ALA A 124 4.13 -4.17 -1.58
N ARG A 125 3.40 -5.28 -1.46
CA ARG A 125 2.61 -5.60 -0.26
C ARG A 125 3.34 -6.65 0.58
N THR A 126 3.72 -6.28 1.79
CA THR A 126 4.33 -7.23 2.74
C THR A 126 3.27 -8.09 3.43
N VAL A 127 3.53 -9.40 3.51
CA VAL A 127 2.75 -10.39 4.27
C VAL A 127 3.68 -11.28 5.08
N SER A 128 3.22 -11.76 6.23
CA SER A 128 3.97 -12.69 7.07
C SER A 128 3.42 -14.10 6.91
N VAL A 129 4.31 -15.07 6.70
CA VAL A 129 3.95 -16.48 6.56
C VAL A 129 4.56 -17.26 7.72
N PHE A 130 3.72 -18.04 8.40
CA PHE A 130 4.13 -18.95 9.47
C PHE A 130 4.03 -20.40 8.99
N ASN A 131 5.12 -21.14 9.10
CA ASN A 131 5.15 -22.56 8.79
C ASN A 131 5.32 -23.39 10.07
N PRO A 132 4.28 -24.13 10.51
CA PRO A 132 4.36 -25.01 11.67
C PRO A 132 5.02 -26.37 11.34
N TYR A 133 5.17 -26.70 10.06
CA TYR A 133 5.71 -27.99 9.60
C TYR A 133 7.23 -27.96 9.39
N LEU A 134 7.82 -26.77 9.26
CA LEU A 134 9.26 -26.57 9.05
C LEU A 134 9.86 -25.68 10.14
N SER A 135 11.07 -26.05 10.60
CA SER A 135 11.89 -25.22 11.48
C SER A 135 12.65 -24.12 10.74
N GLU A 136 12.77 -24.23 9.40
CA GLU A 136 13.48 -23.25 8.57
C GLU A 136 12.82 -21.87 8.61
N ARG A 137 13.65 -20.82 8.54
CA ARG A 137 13.28 -19.42 8.61
C ARG A 137 13.94 -18.65 7.47
N VAL A 138 13.23 -17.69 6.89
CA VAL A 138 13.77 -16.77 5.88
C VAL A 138 14.95 -16.00 6.50
N LYS A 139 16.09 -15.98 5.81
CA LYS A 139 17.30 -15.27 6.28
C LYS A 139 17.02 -13.78 6.40
N ASP A 140 17.50 -13.16 7.48
CA ASP A 140 17.33 -11.72 7.76
C ASP A 140 15.87 -11.21 7.79
N GLY A 141 14.88 -12.11 7.71
CA GLY A 141 13.46 -11.79 7.67
C GLY A 141 12.70 -12.15 8.95
N VAL A 142 13.34 -12.85 9.89
CA VAL A 142 12.78 -13.30 11.16
C VAL A 142 13.74 -12.99 12.30
N GLU A 143 13.29 -12.20 13.26
CA GLU A 143 13.99 -11.96 14.52
C GLU A 143 13.42 -12.89 15.60
N ILE A 144 14.28 -13.69 16.23
CA ILE A 144 13.88 -14.53 17.37
C ILE A 144 14.19 -13.76 18.64
N VAL A 145 13.14 -13.27 19.29
CA VAL A 145 13.23 -12.54 20.56
C VAL A 145 13.23 -13.51 21.74
N GLY A 146 14.00 -13.20 22.79
CA GLY A 146 13.97 -13.94 24.05
C GLY A 146 12.64 -13.76 24.78
N ALA A 147 12.36 -14.62 25.77
CA ALA A 147 11.09 -14.54 26.53
C ALA A 147 10.90 -13.20 27.25
N GLU A 148 11.97 -12.64 27.82
CA GLU A 148 11.95 -11.32 28.48
C GLU A 148 11.67 -10.19 27.49
N GLU A 149 12.32 -10.23 26.33
CA GLU A 149 12.10 -9.25 25.26
C GLU A 149 10.70 -9.37 24.66
N TYR A 150 10.20 -10.58 24.45
CA TYR A 150 8.82 -10.83 24.04
C TYR A 150 7.84 -10.23 25.05
N ALA A 151 8.06 -10.47 26.34
CA ALA A 151 7.25 -9.90 27.41
C ALA A 151 7.30 -8.37 27.42
N ALA A 152 8.46 -7.77 27.14
CA ALA A 152 8.58 -6.32 26.99
C ALA A 152 7.84 -5.77 25.75
N ARG A 153 7.90 -6.48 24.61
CA ARG A 153 7.20 -6.09 23.37
C ARG A 153 5.68 -6.30 23.42
N THR A 154 5.23 -7.23 24.26
CA THR A 154 3.79 -7.53 24.48
C THR A 154 3.23 -6.92 25.76
N ALA A 155 4.07 -6.24 26.54
CA ALA A 155 3.61 -5.48 27.68
C ALA A 155 2.56 -4.47 27.19
N PRO A 156 1.34 -4.46 27.78
CA PRO A 156 0.39 -3.43 27.47
C PRO A 156 1.06 -2.07 27.72
N ALA A 157 0.88 -1.13 26.78
CA ALA A 157 1.36 0.24 26.97
C ALA A 157 0.88 0.71 28.34
N GLU A 158 1.78 1.27 29.15
CA GLU A 158 1.43 1.75 30.49
C GLU A 158 0.17 2.61 30.41
N ASP A 159 -0.89 2.14 31.06
CA ASP A 159 -2.19 2.78 31.07
C ASP A 159 -2.01 4.16 31.70
N SER A 160 -1.91 5.21 30.88
CA SER A 160 -2.01 6.58 31.38
C SER A 160 -3.43 6.73 31.89
N ALA A 161 -3.61 6.64 33.19
CA ALA A 161 -4.89 6.65 33.86
C ALA A 161 -5.82 7.76 33.31
N GLY A 162 -6.93 7.34 32.68
CA GLY A 162 -8.00 8.21 32.20
C GLY A 162 -8.09 8.30 30.68
N THR A 163 -9.08 7.60 30.11
CA THR A 163 -9.47 7.51 28.68
C THR A 163 -8.62 6.60 27.80
N GLY A 164 -8.71 5.30 28.07
CA GLY A 164 -8.74 4.21 27.07
C GLY A 164 -7.80 4.32 25.86
N GLY A 165 -6.50 4.47 26.08
CA GLY A 165 -5.44 4.17 25.11
C GLY A 165 -5.45 4.89 23.75
N LEU A 166 -6.43 5.74 23.45
CA LEU A 166 -6.55 6.38 22.15
C LEU A 166 -5.63 7.61 22.11
N GLN A 167 -4.58 7.50 21.28
CA GLN A 167 -3.64 8.57 21.03
C GLN A 167 -3.76 9.05 19.59
N VAL A 168 -3.56 10.34 19.38
CA VAL A 168 -3.47 10.94 18.04
C VAL A 168 -2.04 11.39 17.81
N THR A 169 -1.43 10.90 16.73
CA THR A 169 -0.14 11.39 16.24
C THR A 169 -0.38 12.21 14.99
N ALA A 170 0.02 13.48 15.01
CA ALA A 170 -0.13 14.39 13.88
C ALA A 170 1.12 15.29 13.77
N PRO A 171 1.44 15.82 12.58
CA PRO A 171 2.49 16.82 12.40
C PRO A 171 2.28 18.04 13.32
N ALA A 172 3.38 18.68 13.73
CA ALA A 172 3.38 19.79 14.71
C ALA A 172 2.55 21.03 14.28
N ASP A 173 2.19 21.13 13.01
CA ASP A 173 1.39 22.20 12.39
C ASP A 173 -0.01 21.73 11.97
N ALA A 174 -0.37 20.47 12.23
CA ALA A 174 -1.67 19.94 11.86
C ALA A 174 -2.80 20.64 12.63
N ARG A 175 -3.91 20.88 11.93
CA ARG A 175 -5.15 21.36 12.54
C ARG A 175 -6.01 20.17 12.93
N LEU A 176 -6.28 20.03 14.21
CA LEU A 176 -7.19 19.04 14.77
C LEU A 176 -8.58 19.66 14.92
N ILE A 177 -9.60 18.93 14.46
CA ILE A 177 -11.01 19.30 14.63
C ILE A 177 -11.59 18.35 15.68
N VAL A 178 -12.07 18.91 16.79
CA VAL A 178 -12.73 18.17 17.86
C VAL A 178 -14.20 18.53 17.85
N ALA A 179 -15.05 17.51 17.68
CA ALA A 179 -16.50 17.66 17.69
C ALA A 179 -17.12 16.81 18.81
N SER A 180 -18.07 17.38 19.54
CA SER A 180 -18.89 16.64 20.50
C SER A 180 -20.24 16.30 19.89
N TYR A 181 -20.77 15.13 20.27
CA TYR A 181 -22.07 14.63 19.84
C TYR A 181 -22.92 14.29 21.06
N ASP A 182 -24.24 14.45 20.96
CA ASP A 182 -25.16 13.96 21.99
C ASP A 182 -25.39 12.44 21.90
N ALA A 183 -26.13 11.89 22.86
CA ALA A 183 -26.47 10.47 22.92
C ALA A 183 -27.31 9.98 21.72
N GLN A 184 -27.87 10.90 20.94
CA GLN A 184 -28.65 10.64 19.73
C GLN A 184 -27.83 10.88 18.45
N GLY A 185 -26.53 11.14 18.58
CA GLY A 185 -25.59 11.32 17.46
C GLY A 185 -25.66 12.68 16.77
N ARG A 186 -26.31 13.69 17.35
CA ARG A 186 -26.32 15.05 16.78
C ARG A 186 -25.10 15.81 17.27
N MET A 187 -24.43 16.49 16.35
CA MET A 187 -23.25 17.32 16.64
C MET A 187 -23.68 18.56 17.46
N GLN A 188 -23.03 18.76 18.60
CA GLN A 188 -23.34 19.84 19.54
C GLN A 188 -22.34 20.99 19.41
N THR A 189 -21.04 20.70 19.50
CA THR A 189 -19.99 21.72 19.49
C THR A 189 -18.81 21.25 18.64
N VAL A 190 -18.21 22.16 17.87
CA VAL A 190 -16.98 21.91 17.10
C VAL A 190 -15.94 22.96 17.45
N LYS A 191 -14.71 22.52 17.71
CA LYS A 191 -13.56 23.39 17.93
C LYS A 191 -12.37 22.93 17.11
N THR A 192 -11.59 23.89 16.64
CA THR A 192 -10.33 23.64 15.95
C THR A 192 -9.19 24.03 16.87
N LEU A 193 -8.20 23.15 16.98
CA LEU A 193 -6.99 23.37 17.75
C LEU A 193 -5.77 22.97 16.93
N THR A 194 -4.65 23.65 17.16
CA THR A 194 -3.36 23.23 16.59
C THR A 194 -2.87 22.01 17.36
N ALA A 195 -2.38 21.00 16.64
CA ALA A 195 -1.80 19.81 17.25
C ALA A 195 -0.72 20.20 18.26
N PRO A 196 -0.70 19.60 19.47
CA PRO A 196 0.36 19.85 20.43
C PRO A 196 1.71 19.44 19.84
N LYS A 197 2.77 20.21 20.12
CA LYS A 197 4.12 19.84 19.70
C LYS A 197 4.56 18.60 20.47
N THR A 198 4.73 17.49 19.77
CA THR A 198 5.33 16.27 20.31
C THR A 198 6.75 16.11 19.77
N ASP A 199 7.68 15.74 20.66
CA ASP A 199 9.01 15.31 20.24
C ASP A 199 8.92 13.91 19.62
N GLY A 200 9.01 13.85 18.28
CA GLY A 200 8.96 12.60 17.52
C GLY A 200 7.54 12.03 17.32
N TRP A 201 7.45 10.72 17.08
CA TRP A 201 6.20 9.99 16.79
C TRP A 201 5.37 9.62 18.02
N LYS A 202 5.67 10.19 19.20
CA LYS A 202 4.86 9.96 20.41
C LYS A 202 3.50 10.60 20.23
N GLY A 203 2.43 9.81 20.34
CA GLY A 203 1.06 10.29 20.22
C GLY A 203 0.63 11.09 21.46
N VAL A 204 -0.29 12.03 21.27
CA VAL A 204 -0.91 12.76 22.38
C VAL A 204 -2.21 12.06 22.78
N PRO A 205 -2.46 11.81 24.08
CA PRO A 205 -3.72 11.25 24.55
C PRO A 205 -4.91 12.13 24.14
N VAL A 206 -5.98 11.50 23.63
CA VAL A 206 -7.21 12.22 23.21
C VAL A 206 -7.84 13.00 24.37
N ALA A 207 -7.66 12.53 25.61
CA ALA A 207 -8.10 13.23 26.83
C ALA A 207 -7.48 14.62 27.00
N GLU A 208 -6.19 14.74 26.69
CA GLU A 208 -5.47 16.01 26.77
C GLU A 208 -5.93 16.96 25.66
N ILE A 209 -6.11 16.43 24.45
CA ILE A 209 -6.64 17.18 23.29
C ILE A 209 -8.06 17.70 23.59
N ALA A 210 -8.92 16.85 24.15
CA ALA A 210 -10.29 17.21 24.53
C ALA A 210 -10.31 18.29 25.60
N ARG A 211 -9.48 18.17 26.65
CA ARG A 211 -9.32 19.22 27.68
C ARG A 211 -8.81 20.53 27.11
N GLY A 212 -7.85 20.50 26.18
CA GLY A 212 -7.35 21.69 25.49
C GLY A 212 -8.42 22.39 24.66
N ALA A 213 -9.38 21.63 24.12
CA ALA A 213 -10.58 22.18 23.49
C ALA A 213 -11.70 22.53 24.50
N GLY A 214 -11.50 22.38 25.81
CA GLY A 214 -12.51 22.66 26.82
C GLY A 214 -13.67 21.66 26.82
N PHE A 215 -13.43 20.43 26.36
CA PHE A 215 -14.34 19.31 26.51
C PHE A 215 -13.93 18.45 27.71
N THR A 216 -14.91 17.90 28.41
CA THR A 216 -14.72 16.87 29.42
C THR A 216 -15.10 15.53 28.79
N LEU A 217 -14.18 14.58 28.77
CA LEU A 217 -14.45 13.19 28.39
C LEU A 217 -14.97 12.39 29.58
#